data_AF-A0A842QLQ7-F1
#
_entry.id   AF-A0A842QLQ7-F1
#
_cell.length_a   1.000
_cell.length_b   1.000
_cell.length_c   1.000
_cell.angle_alpha   90.00
_cell.angle_beta   90.00
_cell.angle_gamma   90.00
#
_symmetry.space_group_name_H-M   'P 1'
#
loop_
_entity.id
_entity.type
_entity.pdbx_description
1 polymer ?
#
loop_
_entity_poly.entity_id
_entity_poly.type
_entity_poly.pdbx_seq_one_letter_code
_entity_poly.pdbx_strand_id
1 'polypeptide(L)'
;MQKIILDTNFLLIPYTLKVDIFVEIDRIIQDRYEICIIDRTIAELDNIIEKQKGKEKQAAKFAKELIRKKKIREIKTEESNQSVDEEILNLSEKEEIIVATQDKELKEKLKESGARVIILRQKSHLKLA
;
A
#
# COMPACT_ATOMS: atom_id res chain seq x y z
N MET A 1 -12.06 -13.79 2.14
CA MET A 1 -11.80 -12.42 2.63
C MET A 1 -10.56 -11.96 1.92
N GLN A 2 -10.65 -10.94 1.07
CA GLN A 2 -9.54 -10.48 0.24
C GLN A 2 -8.55 -9.66 1.07
N LYS A 3 -7.25 -9.81 0.85
CA LYS A 3 -6.23 -8.95 1.49
C LYS A 3 -5.87 -7.82 0.55
N ILE A 4 -5.90 -6.59 1.04
CA ILE A 4 -5.46 -5.41 0.30
C ILE A 4 -4.17 -4.91 0.93
N ILE A 5 -3.06 -5.05 0.22
CA ILE A 5 -1.74 -4.61 0.69
C ILE A 5 -1.52 -3.18 0.23
N LEU A 6 -1.37 -2.26 1.19
CA LEU A 6 -1.03 -0.88 0.91
C LEU A 6 0.48 -0.72 0.89
N ASP A 7 1.00 -0.26 -0.24
CA ASP A 7 2.38 0.17 -0.40
C ASP A 7 2.64 1.47 0.39
N THR A 8 3.88 1.69 0.82
CA THR A 8 4.34 2.86 1.58
C THR A 8 3.96 4.16 0.86
N ASN A 9 4.20 4.25 -0.44
CA ASN A 9 3.87 5.43 -1.23
C ASN A 9 2.36 5.68 -1.33
N PHE A 10 1.57 4.61 -1.32
CA PHE A 10 0.11 4.70 -1.39
C PHE A 10 -0.47 5.29 -0.09
N LEU A 11 0.14 4.99 1.05
CA LEU A 11 -0.24 5.55 2.35
C LEU A 11 0.03 7.06 2.48
N LEU A 12 0.86 7.64 1.61
CA LEU A 12 1.13 9.09 1.59
C LEU A 12 0.04 9.89 0.83
N ILE A 13 -0.79 9.21 0.02
CA ILE A 13 -1.83 9.84 -0.83
C ILE A 13 -2.82 10.70 -0.02
N PRO A 14 -3.37 10.24 1.13
CA PRO A 14 -4.33 11.04 1.89
C PRO A 14 -3.79 12.40 2.32
N TYR A 15 -2.51 12.47 2.67
CA TYR A 15 -1.90 13.74 3.06
C TYR A 15 -1.57 14.61 1.87
N THR A 16 -0.96 14.04 0.84
CA THR A 16 -0.36 14.75 -0.30
C THR A 16 -1.39 15.21 -1.33
N LEU A 17 -2.40 14.38 -1.59
CA LEU A 17 -3.41 14.59 -2.64
C LEU A 17 -4.82 14.80 -2.08
N LYS A 18 -5.00 14.70 -0.75
CA LYS A 18 -6.29 14.88 -0.07
C LYS A 18 -7.38 13.92 -0.55
N VAL A 19 -6.97 12.70 -0.92
CA VAL A 19 -7.87 11.61 -1.31
C VAL A 19 -7.98 10.62 -0.15
N ASP A 20 -9.19 10.38 0.35
CA ASP A 20 -9.42 9.34 1.34
C ASP A 20 -9.38 7.96 0.67
N ILE A 21 -8.22 7.31 0.76
CA ILE A 21 -7.99 6.01 0.14
C ILE A 21 -8.89 4.91 0.72
N PHE A 22 -9.37 5.03 1.96
CA PHE A 22 -10.23 4.00 2.57
C PHE A 22 -11.63 4.05 1.98
N VAL A 23 -12.19 5.27 1.91
CA VAL A 23 -13.50 5.50 1.27
C VAL A 23 -13.47 5.06 -0.19
N GLU A 24 -12.36 5.34 -0.88
CA GLU A 24 -12.21 4.95 -2.27
C GLU A 24 -12.01 3.44 -2.45
N ILE A 25 -11.36 2.75 -1.51
CA ILE A 25 -11.28 1.28 -1.48
C ILE A 25 -12.69 0.69 -1.26
N ASP A 26 -13.44 1.20 -0.27
CA ASP A 26 -14.83 0.80 -0.02
C ASP A 26 -15.73 0.98 -1.26
N ARG A 27 -15.47 2.02 -2.06
CA ARG A 27 -16.22 2.29 -3.29
C ARG A 27 -15.96 1.26 -4.38
N ILE A 28 -14.72 0.75 -4.50
CA ILE A 28 -14.31 -0.12 -5.62
C ILE A 28 -14.29 -1.60 -5.27
N ILE A 29 -14.20 -1.96 -3.98
CA ILE A 29 -14.19 -3.35 -3.52
C ILE A 29 -15.53 -3.67 -2.87
N GLN A 30 -16.32 -4.53 -3.52
CA GLN A 30 -17.63 -4.95 -3.03
C GLN A 30 -17.55 -6.15 -2.07
N ASP A 31 -16.48 -6.95 -2.17
CA ASP A 31 -16.26 -8.12 -1.33
C ASP A 31 -15.74 -7.74 0.07
N ARG A 32 -15.86 -8.65 1.04
CA ARG A 32 -15.21 -8.46 2.34
C ARG A 32 -13.70 -8.51 2.20
N TYR A 33 -13.03 -7.48 2.70
CA TYR A 33 -11.59 -7.34 2.63
C TYR A 33 -10.97 -6.98 3.99
N GLU A 34 -9.66 -7.20 4.10
CA GLU A 34 -8.81 -6.79 5.21
C GLU A 34 -7.68 -5.91 4.63
N ILE A 35 -7.45 -4.74 5.24
CA ILE A 35 -6.33 -3.87 4.84
C ILE A 35 -5.09 -4.28 5.62
N CYS A 36 -4.02 -4.49 4.86
CA CYS A 36 -2.72 -4.92 5.35
C CYS A 36 -1.61 -3.99 4.85
N ILE A 37 -0.49 -4.02 5.55
CA ILE A 37 0.81 -3.50 5.10
C ILE A 37 1.86 -4.60 5.28
N ILE A 38 3.00 -4.47 4.62
CA ILE A 38 4.16 -5.28 4.93
C ILE A 38 4.88 -4.67 6.13
N ASP A 39 5.46 -5.48 6.99
CA ASP A 39 6.21 -5.03 8.18
C ASP A 39 7.30 -3.99 7.87
N ARG A 40 8.00 -4.13 6.74
CA ARG A 40 9.01 -3.17 6.23
C ARG A 40 8.44 -1.77 5.96
N THR A 41 7.13 -1.64 5.67
CA THR A 41 6.47 -0.34 5.44
C THR A 41 6.66 0.62 6.61
N ILE A 42 6.62 0.14 7.86
CA ILE A 42 6.82 1.00 9.03
C ILE A 42 8.24 1.56 9.08
N ALA A 43 9.24 0.71 8.79
CA ALA A 43 10.64 1.11 8.76
C ALA A 43 10.92 2.13 7.64
N GLU A 44 10.29 1.98 6.47
CA GLU A 44 10.39 2.96 5.38
C GLU A 44 9.78 4.32 5.78
N LEU A 45 8.60 4.32 6.40
CA LEU A 45 7.99 5.53 6.91
C LEU A 45 8.87 6.22 7.96
N ASP A 46 9.49 5.47 8.87
CA ASP A 46 10.43 6.03 9.85
C ASP A 46 11.66 6.63 9.20
N ASN A 47 12.24 5.94 8.21
CA ASN A 47 13.33 6.49 7.40
C ASN A 47 12.96 7.81 6.72
N ILE A 48 11.75 7.93 6.17
CA ILE A 48 11.26 9.18 5.57
C ILE A 48 11.13 10.27 6.65
N ILE A 49 10.62 9.95 7.84
CA ILE A 49 10.44 10.91 8.94
C ILE A 49 11.79 11.45 9.43
N GLU A 50 12.82 10.61 9.46
CA GLU A 50 14.16 10.97 9.89
C GLU A 50 14.92 11.78 8.85
N LYS A 51 14.92 11.32 7.59
CA LYS A 51 15.78 11.87 6.52
C LYS A 51 15.15 13.05 5.79
N GLN A 52 13.82 13.06 5.62
CA GLN A 52 13.13 14.08 4.83
C GLN A 52 12.66 15.26 5.69
N LYS A 53 12.32 16.37 5.03
CA LYS A 53 11.85 17.62 5.65
C LYS A 53 10.53 18.08 5.03
N GLY A 54 9.89 19.04 5.69
CA GLY A 54 8.69 19.70 5.16
C GLY A 54 7.53 18.72 4.89
N LYS A 55 6.96 18.79 3.69
CA LYS A 55 5.73 18.06 3.34
C LYS A 55 5.88 16.55 3.40
N GLU A 56 7.02 16.00 3.00
CA GLU A 56 7.25 14.54 2.97
C GLU A 56 7.28 13.95 4.39
N LYS A 57 8.02 14.58 5.29
CA LYS A 57 8.04 14.20 6.71
C LYS A 57 6.65 14.24 7.35
N GLN A 58 5.84 15.25 7.02
CA GLN A 58 4.48 15.36 7.54
C GLN A 58 3.56 14.29 6.94
N ALA A 59 3.73 13.96 5.65
CA ALA A 59 2.99 12.88 5.01
C ALA A 59 3.28 11.52 5.65
N ALA A 60 4.55 11.20 5.91
CA ALA A 60 4.94 9.96 6.55
C ALA A 60 4.47 9.85 8.01
N LYS A 61 4.53 10.96 8.77
CA LYS A 61 3.92 11.01 10.12
C LYS A 61 2.43 10.75 10.09
N PHE A 62 1.72 11.37 9.15
CA PHE A 62 0.29 11.17 8.96
C PHE A 62 -0.02 9.71 8.60
N ALA A 63 0.76 9.11 7.69
CA ALA A 63 0.62 7.70 7.31
C ALA A 63 0.81 6.75 8.51
N LYS A 64 1.82 6.96 9.36
CA LYS A 64 2.01 6.16 10.60
C LYS A 64 0.83 6.30 11.56
N GLU A 65 0.32 7.51 11.74
CA GLU A 65 -0.85 7.74 12.58
C GLU A 65 -2.10 7.05 12.03
N LEU A 66 -2.26 7.05 10.70
CA LEU A 66 -3.35 6.42 9.99
C LEU A 66 -3.34 4.90 10.17
N ILE A 67 -2.17 4.26 10.00
CA ILE A 67 -1.96 2.83 10.27
C ILE A 67 -2.42 2.48 11.69
N ARG A 68 -1.95 3.25 12.68
CA ARG A 68 -2.30 3.03 14.09
C ARG A 68 -3.79 3.23 14.36
N LYS A 69 -4.39 4.30 13.86
CA LYS A 69 -5.82 4.63 14.09
C LYS A 69 -6.76 3.64 13.42
N LYS A 70 -6.44 3.21 12.21
CA LYS A 70 -7.21 2.23 11.45
C LYS A 70 -6.91 0.77 11.86
N LYS A 71 -5.94 0.56 12.75
CA LYS A 71 -5.49 -0.76 13.21
C LYS A 71 -5.14 -1.67 12.02
N ILE A 72 -4.42 -1.12 11.05
CA ILE A 72 -4.02 -1.85 9.84
C ILE A 72 -3.11 -3.00 10.25
N ARG A 73 -3.36 -4.18 9.70
CA ARG A 73 -2.60 -5.39 10.04
C ARG A 73 -1.25 -5.38 9.32
N GLU A 74 -0.21 -5.76 10.04
CA GLU A 74 1.12 -6.01 9.49
C GLU A 74 1.23 -7.48 9.06
N ILE A 75 1.62 -7.72 7.81
CA ILE A 75 2.03 -9.02 7.30
C ILE A 75 3.54 -9.10 7.49
N LYS A 76 3.97 -10.07 8.30
CA LYS A 76 5.39 -10.35 8.49
C LYS A 76 5.93 -11.02 7.24
N THR A 77 7.03 -10.52 6.72
CA THR A 77 7.76 -11.20 5.66
C THR A 77 8.94 -11.96 6.24
N GLU A 78 9.42 -12.97 5.51
CA GLU A 78 10.60 -13.71 5.95
C GLU A 78 11.81 -12.79 5.87
N GLU A 79 12.73 -12.88 6.85
CA GLU A 79 14.01 -12.18 6.78
C GLU A 79 14.79 -12.69 5.56
N SER A 80 14.64 -11.97 4.47
CA SER A 80 15.22 -12.31 3.18
C SER A 80 15.93 -11.08 2.63
N ASN A 81 16.97 -11.30 1.82
CA ASN A 81 17.60 -10.22 1.05
C ASN A 81 16.74 -9.72 -0.11
N GLN A 82 15.48 -10.20 -0.22
CA GLN A 82 14.57 -9.80 -1.28
C GLN A 82 14.04 -8.39 -1.04
N SER A 83 13.71 -7.72 -2.13
CA SER A 83 13.02 -6.43 -2.09
C SER A 83 11.58 -6.58 -1.59
N VAL A 84 10.98 -5.50 -1.08
CA VAL A 84 9.55 -5.47 -0.71
C VAL A 84 8.67 -5.89 -1.90
N ASP A 85 9.02 -5.41 -3.10
CA ASP A 85 8.33 -5.72 -4.34
C ASP A 85 8.34 -7.23 -4.65
N GLU A 86 9.49 -7.89 -4.48
CA GLU A 86 9.60 -9.35 -4.64
C GLU A 86 8.75 -10.10 -3.60
N GLU A 87 8.72 -9.65 -2.35
CA GLU A 87 7.88 -10.25 -1.32
C GLU A 87 6.39 -10.10 -1.63
N ILE A 88 5.97 -8.94 -2.15
CA ILE A 88 4.60 -8.70 -2.62
C ILE A 88 4.27 -9.66 -3.78
N LEU A 89 5.18 -9.81 -4.74
CA LEU A 89 4.99 -10.72 -5.88
C LEU A 89 4.86 -12.17 -5.41
N ASN A 90 5.78 -12.63 -4.56
CA ASN A 90 5.74 -13.98 -3.98
C ASN A 90 4.45 -14.24 -3.19
N LEU A 91 3.96 -13.23 -2.46
CA LEU A 91 2.69 -13.33 -1.75
C LEU A 91 1.50 -13.38 -2.71
N SER A 92 1.58 -12.64 -3.82
CA SER A 92 0.55 -12.62 -4.86
C SER A 92 0.40 -13.93 -5.62
N GLU A 93 1.49 -14.71 -5.73
CA GLU A 93 1.48 -16.03 -6.35
C GLU A 93 0.89 -17.11 -5.42
N LYS A 94 1.02 -16.92 -4.10
CA LYS A 94 0.57 -17.88 -3.08
C LYS A 94 -0.87 -17.67 -2.64
N GLU A 95 -1.34 -16.43 -2.65
CA GLU A 95 -2.64 -16.04 -2.11
C GLU A 95 -3.35 -15.02 -3.02
N GLU A 96 -4.68 -15.04 -3.02
CA GLU A 96 -5.46 -14.02 -3.71
C GLU A 96 -5.41 -12.69 -2.95
N ILE A 97 -4.49 -11.82 -3.37
CA ILE A 97 -4.31 -10.47 -2.81
C ILE A 97 -4.61 -9.39 -3.86
N ILE A 98 -4.87 -8.19 -3.35
CA ILE A 98 -4.93 -6.96 -4.13
C ILE A 98 -3.82 -6.05 -3.63
N VAL A 99 -3.02 -5.49 -4.53
CA VAL A 99 -1.93 -4.59 -4.15
C VAL A 99 -2.28 -3.16 -4.55
N ALA A 100 -2.18 -2.23 -3.60
CA ALA A 100 -2.36 -0.81 -3.86
C ALA A 100 -1.00 -0.13 -3.97
N THR A 101 -0.53 0.11 -5.19
CA THR A 101 0.76 0.75 -5.47
C THR A 101 0.62 1.81 -6.56
N GLN A 102 1.57 2.75 -6.58
CA GLN A 102 1.75 3.70 -7.69
C GLN A 102 2.93 3.33 -8.59
N ASP A 103 3.73 2.33 -8.23
CA ASP A 103 4.89 1.92 -9.02
C ASP A 103 4.45 1.23 -10.31
N LYS A 104 5.03 1.67 -11.44
CA LYS A 104 4.66 1.17 -12.76
C LYS A 104 5.22 -0.23 -12.99
N GLU A 105 6.45 -0.48 -12.57
CA GLU A 105 7.15 -1.75 -12.78
C GLU A 105 6.52 -2.85 -11.92
N LEU A 106 6.28 -2.59 -10.62
CA LEU A 106 5.60 -3.53 -9.73
C LEU A 106 4.20 -3.86 -10.25
N LYS A 107 3.46 -2.86 -10.73
CA LYS A 107 2.13 -3.07 -11.33
C LYS A 107 2.18 -3.97 -12.57
N GLU A 108 3.18 -3.82 -13.44
CA GLU A 108 3.33 -4.67 -14.62
C GLU A 108 3.60 -6.11 -14.20
N LYS A 109 4.54 -6.33 -13.28
CA LYS A 109 4.85 -7.66 -12.73
C LYS A 109 3.64 -8.32 -12.05
N LEU A 110 2.88 -7.56 -11.26
CA LEU A 110 1.66 -8.06 -10.59
C LEU A 110 0.56 -8.45 -11.58
N LYS A 111 0.45 -7.73 -12.69
CA LYS A 111 -0.52 -8.08 -13.75
C LYS A 111 -0.11 -9.37 -14.45
N GLU A 112 1.19 -9.56 -14.68
CA GLU A 112 1.73 -10.79 -15.27
C GLU A 112 1.53 -12.00 -14.34
N SER A 113 1.61 -11.82 -13.02
CA SER A 113 1.31 -12.87 -12.03
C SER A 113 -0.19 -13.12 -11.82
N GLY A 114 -1.07 -12.34 -12.45
CA GLY A 114 -2.53 -12.46 -12.31
C GLY A 114 -3.11 -11.76 -11.07
N ALA A 115 -2.29 -11.01 -10.33
CA ALA A 115 -2.73 -10.24 -9.17
C ALA A 115 -3.50 -8.98 -9.58
N ARG A 116 -4.47 -8.59 -8.75
CA ARG A 116 -5.25 -7.37 -8.96
C ARG A 116 -4.54 -6.17 -8.35
N VAL A 117 -4.60 -5.02 -9.02
CA VAL A 117 -3.89 -3.81 -8.57
C VAL A 117 -4.84 -2.64 -8.39
N ILE A 118 -4.76 -1.95 -7.25
CA ILE A 118 -5.45 -0.68 -7.02
C ILE A 118 -4.50 0.47 -7.35
N ILE A 119 -4.97 1.38 -8.18
CA ILE A 119 -4.20 2.56 -8.59
C ILE A 119 -5.01 3.85 -8.41
N LEU A 120 -4.32 4.95 -8.10
CA LEU A 120 -4.88 6.28 -8.16
C LEU A 120 -4.99 6.76 -9.61
N ARG A 121 -6.17 7.24 -10.00
CA ARG A 121 -6.47 7.83 -11.30
C ARG A 121 -6.76 9.31 -11.13
N GLN A 122 -6.21 10.10 -12.06
CA GLN A 122 -6.43 11.56 -12.14
C GLN A 122 -6.15 12.31 -10.83
N LYS A 123 -5.33 11.73 -9.95
CA LYS A 123 -5.04 12.24 -8.60
C LYS A 123 -6.28 12.47 -7.73
N SER A 124 -7.39 11.79 -8.03
CA SER A 124 -8.68 12.06 -7.36
C SER A 124 -9.44 10.81 -6.91
N HIS A 125 -9.31 9.68 -7.61
CA HIS A 125 -10.10 8.50 -7.32
C HIS A 125 -9.33 7.21 -7.58
N LEU A 126 -9.69 6.13 -6.89
CA LEU A 126 -9.09 4.82 -7.08
C LEU A 126 -9.79 4.01 -8.17
N LYS A 127 -9.01 3.14 -8.81
CA LYS A 127 -9.51 2.15 -9.79
C LYS A 127 -8.83 0.81 -9.53
N LEU A 128 -9.64 -0.26 -9.55
CA LEU A 128 -9.15 -1.63 -9.64
C LEU A 128 -8.77 -1.92 -11.10
N ALA A 129 -7.54 -2.37 -11.31
CA ALA A 129 -6.89 -2.50 -12.61
C ALA A 129 -6.36 -3.91 -12.84
#